data_AF-A0A7S4QR50-F1
#
_entry.id   AF-A0A7S4QR50-F1
#
_cell.length_a   1.000
_cell.length_b   1.000
_cell.length_c   1.000
_cell.angle_alpha   90.00
_cell.angle_beta   90.00
_cell.angle_gamma   90.00
#
_symmetry.space_group_name_H-M   'P 1'
#
loop_
_entity.id
_entity.type
_entity.pdbx_description
1 polymer ?
#
loop_
_entity_poly.entity_id
_entity_poly.type
_entity_poly.pdbx_seq_one_letter_code
_entity_poly.pdbx_strand_id
1 'polypeptide(L)'
;ATQRALEQGLCPPGAPGGSAQAGMWRCPYCEMDMDDGRLDAHLGSNRHCRAVEQRRYTDNVRERARRGELPDYIEIRNDMEYCTLCGAYATEAHYTSQKHEKKLLWLNSANSYHLPIADTSAAGSLPAPATVVPPAWGSPDFYEIKNGALWCKLCWKHADESHVYSQGHVRRAESPQDFLAYGSGSASEHHGHGGPP
;
A
#
# COMPACT_ATOMS: atom_id res chain seq x y z
N ALA A 1 -2.32 28.72 33.31
CA ALA A 1 -3.04 27.88 32.34
C ALA A 1 -3.30 28.64 31.02
N THR A 2 -3.97 29.79 31.06
CA THR A 2 -4.34 30.60 29.88
C THR A 2 -3.17 30.94 28.92
N GLN A 3 -2.06 31.47 29.42
CA GLN A 3 -0.89 31.78 28.58
C GLN A 3 -0.33 30.53 27.89
N ARG A 4 -0.17 29.43 28.65
CA ARG A 4 0.28 28.13 28.12
C ARG A 4 -0.68 27.56 27.07
N ALA A 5 -1.99 27.78 27.23
CA ALA A 5 -3.00 27.37 26.26
C ALA A 5 -2.86 28.16 24.94
N LEU A 6 -2.64 29.48 25.03
CA LEU A 6 -2.38 30.31 23.85
C LEU A 6 -1.07 29.92 23.14
N GLU A 7 0.00 29.63 23.90
CA GLU A 7 1.28 29.14 23.36
C GLU A 7 1.14 27.78 22.65
N GLN A 8 0.19 26.95 23.07
CA GLN A 8 -0.16 25.70 22.39
C GLN A 8 -1.20 25.86 21.27
N GLY A 9 -1.54 27.10 20.90
CA GLY A 9 -2.47 27.40 19.80
C GLY A 9 -3.92 27.06 20.10
N LEU A 10 -4.32 26.95 21.37
CA LEU A 10 -5.73 26.79 21.72
C LEU A 10 -6.49 28.08 21.40
N CYS A 11 -7.68 27.93 20.82
CA CYS A 11 -8.52 29.07 20.50
C CYS A 11 -9.21 29.57 21.78
N PRO A 12 -9.10 30.88 22.09
CA PRO A 12 -9.83 31.44 23.22
C PRO A 12 -11.34 31.44 22.95
N PRO A 13 -12.17 31.44 24.01
CA PRO A 13 -13.62 31.56 23.86
C PRO A 13 -13.97 32.82 23.06
N GLY A 14 -14.82 32.67 22.04
CA GLY A 14 -15.24 33.77 21.17
C GLY A 14 -14.34 34.07 19.97
N ALA A 15 -13.26 33.30 19.75
CA ALA A 15 -12.48 33.40 18.50
C ALA A 15 -13.34 33.00 17.28
N PRO A 16 -13.15 33.63 16.10
CA PRO A 16 -13.86 33.24 14.88
C PRO A 16 -13.51 31.80 14.50
N GLY A 17 -14.51 30.91 14.50
CA GLY A 17 -14.35 29.46 14.33
C GLY A 17 -14.24 28.66 15.64
N GLY A 18 -14.25 29.32 16.80
CA GLY A 18 -14.30 28.70 18.12
C GLY A 18 -15.73 28.32 18.55
N SER A 19 -15.83 27.58 19.66
CA SER A 19 -17.11 27.27 20.33
C SER A 19 -17.89 28.56 20.63
N ALA A 20 -19.19 28.55 20.34
CA ALA A 20 -20.09 29.68 20.60
C ALA A 20 -20.37 29.90 22.11
N GLN A 21 -19.91 28.99 22.98
CA GLN A 21 -20.18 29.07 24.41
C GLN A 21 -19.09 29.88 25.12
N ALA A 22 -19.50 31.03 25.67
CA ALA A 22 -18.63 31.92 26.43
C ALA A 22 -17.95 31.16 27.58
N GLY A 23 -16.61 31.23 27.64
CA GLY A 23 -15.81 30.58 28.69
C GLY A 23 -15.32 29.16 28.39
N MET A 24 -15.58 28.61 27.20
CA MET A 24 -15.01 27.32 26.79
C MET A 24 -13.81 27.47 25.86
N TRP A 25 -12.75 26.73 26.17
CA TRP A 25 -11.57 26.54 25.34
C TRP A 25 -11.77 25.34 24.44
N ARG A 26 -11.42 25.48 23.15
CA ARG A 26 -11.40 24.35 22.22
C ARG A 26 -9.97 23.95 21.90
N CYS A 27 -9.63 22.69 22.13
CA CYS A 27 -8.34 22.14 21.73
C CYS A 27 -8.39 21.68 20.26
N PRO A 28 -7.58 22.24 19.35
CA PRO A 28 -7.61 21.84 17.93
C PRO A 28 -7.02 20.45 17.68
N TYR A 29 -6.28 19.90 18.63
CA TYR A 29 -5.66 18.58 18.54
C TYR A 29 -6.60 17.46 19.01
N CYS A 30 -7.36 17.72 20.06
CA CYS A 30 -8.30 16.75 20.63
C CYS A 30 -9.75 16.96 20.17
N GLU A 31 -10.04 18.10 19.55
CA GLU A 31 -11.39 18.55 19.16
C GLU A 31 -12.40 18.57 20.31
N MET A 32 -11.91 18.77 21.54
CA MET A 32 -12.74 18.84 22.74
C MET A 32 -12.86 20.28 23.24
N ASP A 33 -14.06 20.64 23.67
CA ASP A 33 -14.35 21.86 24.41
C ASP A 33 -14.19 21.62 25.91
N MET A 34 -13.59 22.59 26.62
CA MET A 34 -13.24 22.47 28.03
C MET A 34 -13.40 23.81 28.73
N ASP A 35 -13.87 23.79 29.97
CA ASP A 35 -13.84 24.96 30.83
C ASP A 35 -12.42 25.28 31.33
N ASP A 36 -12.23 26.52 31.78
CA ASP A 36 -10.94 27.02 32.27
C ASP A 36 -10.38 26.20 33.46
N GLY A 37 -11.25 25.68 34.32
CA GLY A 37 -10.86 24.86 35.48
C GLY A 37 -10.29 23.49 35.11
N ARG A 38 -10.68 22.93 33.95
CA ARG A 38 -10.18 21.64 33.43
C ARG A 38 -9.03 21.77 32.43
N LEU A 39 -8.71 23.00 32.03
CA LEU A 39 -7.74 23.27 30.97
C LEU A 39 -6.35 22.70 31.30
N ASP A 40 -5.83 22.96 32.50
CA ASP A 40 -4.48 22.52 32.86
C ASP A 40 -4.37 20.98 32.97
N ALA A 41 -5.40 20.35 33.56
CA ALA A 41 -5.49 18.88 33.65
C ALA A 41 -5.55 18.23 32.26
N HIS A 42 -6.27 18.83 31.31
CA HIS A 42 -6.28 18.36 29.93
C HIS A 42 -4.92 18.53 29.26
N LEU A 43 -4.31 19.71 29.34
CA LEU A 43 -3.02 20.01 28.72
C LEU A 43 -1.90 19.12 29.28
N GLY A 44 -2.01 18.68 30.54
CA GLY A 44 -1.11 17.71 31.16
C GLY A 44 -1.46 16.24 30.90
N SER A 45 -2.59 15.95 30.26
CA SER A 45 -3.02 14.56 30.06
C SER A 45 -2.21 13.85 28.98
N ASN A 46 -1.90 12.56 29.20
CA ASN A 46 -1.22 11.71 28.21
C ASN A 46 -1.98 11.64 26.88
N ARG A 47 -3.32 11.72 26.94
CA ARG A 47 -4.17 11.72 25.74
C ARG A 47 -3.92 12.96 24.88
N HIS A 48 -3.89 14.15 25.49
CA HIS A 48 -3.59 15.39 24.77
C HIS A 48 -2.17 15.38 24.20
N CYS A 49 -1.16 15.01 25.00
CA CYS A 49 0.23 14.95 24.53
C CYS A 49 0.38 14.05 23.29
N ARG A 50 -0.23 12.86 23.29
CA ARG A 50 -0.22 11.96 22.13
C ARG A 50 -0.94 12.54 20.92
N ALA A 51 -2.10 13.18 21.11
CA ALA A 51 -2.84 13.81 20.02
C ALA A 51 -2.05 14.97 19.38
N VAL A 52 -1.37 15.79 20.20
CA VAL A 52 -0.49 16.86 19.73
C VAL A 52 0.67 16.31 18.92
N GLU A 53 1.35 15.27 19.44
CA GLU A 53 2.47 14.63 18.76
C GLU A 53 2.05 14.00 17.44
N GLN A 54 0.94 13.25 17.43
CA GLN A 54 0.39 12.64 16.22
C GLN A 54 0.05 13.69 15.16
N ARG A 55 -0.59 14.81 15.55
CA ARG A 55 -0.91 15.88 14.61
C ARG A 55 0.34 16.53 14.05
N ARG A 56 1.34 16.81 14.88
CA ARG A 56 2.64 17.34 14.44
C ARG A 56 3.34 16.40 13.46
N TYR A 57 3.31 15.09 13.73
CA TYR A 57 3.84 14.08 12.81
C TYR A 57 3.11 14.11 11.46
N THR A 58 1.78 14.06 11.45
CA THR A 58 0.97 14.12 10.23
C THR A 58 1.22 15.39 9.43
N ASP A 59 1.25 16.55 10.08
CA ASP A 59 1.48 17.83 9.41
C ASP A 59 2.91 17.88 8.82
N ASN A 60 3.91 17.35 9.54
CA ASN A 60 5.28 17.24 9.02
C ASN A 60 5.39 16.33 7.79
N VAL A 61 4.74 15.15 7.85
CA VAL A 61 4.73 14.18 6.73
C VAL A 61 4.04 14.79 5.50
N ARG A 62 2.89 15.44 5.68
CA ARG A 62 2.18 16.14 4.59
C ARG A 62 3.01 17.28 3.98
N GLU A 63 3.75 18.03 4.80
CA GLU A 63 4.64 19.08 4.31
C GLU A 63 5.83 18.51 3.53
N ARG A 64 6.48 17.45 4.03
CA ARG A 64 7.55 16.74 3.30
C ARG A 64 7.08 16.23 1.94
N ALA A 65 5.86 15.68 1.87
CA ALA A 65 5.24 15.29 0.60
C ALA A 65 5.05 16.47 -0.35
N ARG A 66 4.53 17.60 0.15
CA ARG A 66 4.33 18.83 -0.64
C ARG A 66 5.66 19.37 -1.20
N ARG A 67 6.74 19.24 -0.43
CA ARG A 67 8.10 19.65 -0.84
C ARG A 67 8.80 18.65 -1.77
N GLY A 68 8.20 17.48 -2.03
CA GLY A 68 8.81 16.42 -2.84
C GLY A 68 10.02 15.77 -2.16
N GLU A 69 10.10 15.80 -0.83
CA GLU A 69 11.18 15.18 -0.05
C GLU A 69 10.91 13.69 0.25
N LEU A 70 9.71 13.19 -0.07
CA LEU A 70 9.38 11.78 0.07
C LEU A 70 9.89 11.00 -1.15
N PRO A 71 10.55 9.85 -0.97
CA PRO A 71 10.92 8.97 -2.07
C PRO A 71 9.70 8.51 -2.88
N ASP A 72 9.85 8.25 -4.18
CA ASP A 72 8.76 7.84 -5.08
C ASP A 72 8.01 6.57 -4.65
N TYR A 73 8.64 5.72 -3.84
CA TYR A 73 8.03 4.52 -3.29
C TYR A 73 7.32 4.72 -1.95
N ILE A 74 7.25 5.95 -1.45
CA ILE A 74 6.52 6.34 -0.23
C ILE A 74 5.33 7.21 -0.62
N GLU A 75 4.14 6.79 -0.22
CA GLU A 75 2.91 7.57 -0.36
C GLU A 75 2.28 7.83 1.01
N ILE A 76 1.46 8.88 1.13
CA ILE A 76 0.71 9.13 2.37
C ILE A 76 -0.64 8.41 2.29
N ARG A 77 -0.87 7.46 3.21
CA ARG A 77 -2.19 6.81 3.43
C ARG A 77 -2.61 6.99 4.87
N ASN A 78 -3.84 7.47 5.07
CA ASN A 78 -4.39 7.70 6.41
C ASN A 78 -3.41 8.52 7.28
N ASP A 79 -2.83 9.57 6.70
CA ASP A 79 -1.93 10.49 7.41
C ASP A 79 -0.62 9.89 7.94
N MET A 80 -0.24 8.72 7.42
CA MET A 80 1.01 8.04 7.71
C MET A 80 1.74 7.69 6.40
N GLU A 81 3.06 7.59 6.48
CA GLU A 81 3.90 7.14 5.36
C GLU A 81 3.65 5.63 5.10
N TYR A 82 3.41 5.28 3.84
CA TYR A 82 3.14 3.92 3.38
C TYR A 82 4.11 3.56 2.25
N CYS A 83 4.82 2.44 2.42
CA CYS A 83 5.80 1.95 1.47
C CYS A 83 5.14 1.07 0.43
N THR A 84 5.05 1.55 -0.81
CA THR A 84 4.44 0.84 -1.94
C THR A 84 5.24 -0.39 -2.36
N LEU A 85 6.58 -0.36 -2.20
CA LEU A 85 7.43 -1.52 -2.46
C LEU A 85 7.09 -2.69 -1.55
N CYS A 86 6.88 -2.40 -0.27
CA CYS A 86 6.68 -3.42 0.75
C CYS A 86 5.21 -3.78 0.96
N GLY A 87 4.30 -2.86 0.65
CA GLY A 87 2.89 -2.95 1.01
C GLY A 87 2.67 -2.83 2.52
N ALA A 88 3.38 -1.92 3.20
CA ALA A 88 3.32 -1.77 4.65
C ALA A 88 3.55 -0.30 5.07
N TYR A 89 3.09 0.09 6.26
CA TYR A 89 3.38 1.40 6.84
C TYR A 89 4.89 1.57 7.10
N ALA A 90 5.43 2.71 6.69
CA ALA A 90 6.85 3.01 6.67
C ALA A 90 7.31 3.61 8.02
N THR A 91 7.24 2.81 9.08
CA THR A 91 7.82 3.18 10.38
C THR A 91 9.35 3.17 10.35
N GLU A 92 10.02 3.76 11.34
CA GLU A 92 11.49 3.70 11.44
C GLU A 92 12.04 2.26 11.43
N ALA A 93 11.36 1.36 12.15
CA ALA A 93 11.66 -0.07 12.14
C ALA A 93 11.44 -0.73 10.76
N HIS A 94 10.53 -0.21 9.95
CA HIS A 94 10.31 -0.69 8.59
C HIS A 94 11.50 -0.37 7.68
N TYR A 95 11.98 0.89 7.72
CA TYR A 95 13.10 1.35 6.90
C TYR A 95 14.40 0.58 7.18
N THR A 96 14.59 0.14 8.42
CA THR A 96 15.77 -0.62 8.85
C THR A 96 15.64 -2.13 8.65
N SER A 97 14.51 -2.62 8.15
CA SER A 97 14.28 -4.06 7.97
C SER A 97 15.00 -4.62 6.73
N GLN A 98 15.60 -5.82 6.88
CA GLN A 98 16.26 -6.52 5.75
C GLN A 98 15.31 -6.76 4.56
N LYS A 99 14.01 -6.91 4.81
CA LYS A 99 13.00 -7.10 3.76
C LYS A 99 12.88 -5.85 2.89
N HIS A 100 12.85 -4.68 3.50
CA HIS A 100 12.81 -3.41 2.78
C HIS A 100 14.11 -3.18 2.02
N GLU A 101 15.26 -3.38 2.67
CA GLU A 101 16.59 -3.22 2.05
C GLU A 101 16.75 -4.09 0.79
N LYS A 102 16.38 -5.39 0.85
CA LYS A 102 16.43 -6.28 -0.32
C LYS A 102 15.55 -5.81 -1.47
N LYS A 103 14.35 -5.29 -1.18
CA LYS A 103 13.46 -4.73 -2.21
C LYS A 103 14.01 -3.46 -2.82
N LEU A 104 14.63 -2.61 -2.00
CA LEU A 104 15.26 -1.38 -2.43
C LEU A 104 16.49 -1.65 -3.32
N LEU A 105 17.32 -2.65 -2.95
CA LEU A 105 18.42 -3.13 -3.78
C LEU A 105 17.94 -3.67 -5.13
N TRP A 106 16.84 -4.43 -5.13
CA TRP A 106 16.22 -4.92 -6.38
C TRP A 106 15.72 -3.77 -7.26
N LEU A 107 15.03 -2.78 -6.69
CA LEU A 107 14.56 -1.60 -7.42
C LEU A 107 15.73 -0.83 -8.04
N ASN A 108 16.79 -0.57 -7.27
CA ASN A 108 17.98 0.13 -7.75
C ASN A 108 18.69 -0.63 -8.87
N SER A 109 18.76 -1.97 -8.74
CA SER A 109 19.33 -2.84 -9.77
C SER A 109 18.47 -2.85 -11.04
N ALA A 110 17.15 -2.93 -10.91
CA ALA A 110 16.22 -2.91 -12.04
C ALA A 110 16.26 -1.58 -12.80
N ASN A 111 16.37 -0.46 -12.07
CA ASN A 111 16.45 0.87 -12.68
C ASN A 111 17.77 1.06 -13.46
N SER A 112 18.84 0.38 -13.06
CA SER A 112 20.14 0.39 -13.78
C SER A 112 20.03 -0.18 -15.21
N TYR A 113 19.06 -1.05 -15.48
CA TYR A 113 18.84 -1.63 -16.81
C TYR A 113 17.80 -0.87 -17.64
N HIS A 114 17.16 0.16 -17.09
CA HIS A 114 16.30 1.05 -17.87
C HIS A 114 17.19 2.02 -18.65
N LEU A 115 17.92 1.49 -19.64
CA LEU A 115 18.45 2.30 -20.73
C LEU A 115 17.30 3.18 -21.26
N PRO A 116 17.51 4.48 -21.52
CA PRO A 116 16.49 5.29 -22.15
C PRO A 116 16.18 4.62 -23.48
N ILE A 117 15.06 3.92 -23.54
CA ILE A 117 14.52 3.41 -24.79
C ILE A 117 14.19 4.68 -25.54
N ALA A 118 15.13 5.11 -26.39
CA ALA A 118 14.93 6.22 -27.30
C ALA A 118 13.58 5.96 -27.95
N ASP A 119 12.69 6.92 -27.76
CA ASP A 119 11.28 6.93 -28.13
C ASP A 119 11.16 6.70 -29.63
N THR A 120 11.37 5.46 -30.06
CA THR A 120 11.34 5.04 -31.45
C THR A 120 9.91 4.62 -31.69
N SER A 121 9.06 5.64 -31.62
CA SER A 121 7.68 5.63 -32.10
C SER A 121 7.72 5.47 -33.62
N ALA A 122 8.07 4.27 -34.09
CA ALA A 122 7.88 3.82 -35.44
C ALA A 122 7.03 2.55 -35.37
N ALA A 123 5.72 2.78 -35.43
CA ALA A 123 4.68 1.76 -35.49
C ALA A 123 4.89 0.85 -36.71
N GLY A 124 5.58 -0.26 -36.51
CA GLY A 124 5.48 -1.44 -37.35
C GLY A 124 4.73 -2.50 -36.54
N SER A 125 3.43 -2.68 -36.80
CA SER A 125 2.66 -3.84 -36.32
C SER A 125 3.28 -5.10 -36.89
N LEU A 126 4.28 -5.65 -36.20
CA LEU A 126 4.68 -7.04 -36.40
C LEU A 126 3.50 -7.91 -35.96
N PRO A 127 3.10 -8.92 -36.76
CA PRO A 127 2.05 -9.84 -36.37
C PRO A 127 2.46 -10.46 -35.04
N ALA A 128 1.60 -10.31 -34.02
CA ALA A 128 1.81 -10.92 -32.72
C ALA A 128 2.14 -12.40 -32.96
N PRO A 129 3.31 -12.90 -32.53
CA PRO A 129 3.63 -14.31 -32.67
C PRO A 129 2.51 -15.06 -31.97
N ALA A 130 1.78 -15.88 -32.71
CA ALA A 130 0.84 -16.82 -32.13
C ALA A 130 1.64 -17.59 -31.10
N THR A 131 1.36 -17.33 -29.82
CA THR A 131 2.08 -17.94 -28.70
C THR A 131 1.57 -19.36 -28.60
N VAL A 132 2.12 -20.22 -29.47
CA VAL A 132 1.80 -21.64 -29.50
C VAL A 132 2.35 -22.22 -28.21
N VAL A 133 1.44 -22.70 -27.34
CA VAL A 133 1.81 -23.48 -26.17
C VAL A 133 2.65 -24.67 -26.65
N PRO A 134 3.86 -24.87 -26.11
CA PRO A 134 4.68 -26.01 -26.51
C PRO A 134 3.89 -27.31 -26.34
N PRO A 135 3.90 -28.25 -27.31
CA PRO A 135 3.14 -29.50 -27.21
C PRO A 135 3.47 -30.33 -25.95
N ALA A 136 4.68 -30.16 -25.41
CA ALA A 136 5.12 -30.83 -24.18
C ALA A 136 4.44 -30.32 -22.91
N TRP A 137 3.80 -29.14 -22.94
CA TRP A 137 3.15 -28.53 -21.78
C TRP A 137 1.70 -29.01 -21.58
N GLY A 138 1.22 -29.91 -22.43
CA GLY A 138 -0.11 -30.48 -22.33
C GLY A 138 -1.15 -29.70 -23.12
N SER A 139 -2.41 -29.72 -22.66
CA SER A 139 -3.50 -29.11 -23.42
C SER A 139 -3.38 -27.58 -23.43
N PRO A 140 -3.48 -26.92 -24.61
CA PRO A 140 -3.50 -25.46 -24.69
C PRO A 140 -4.67 -24.85 -23.91
N ASP A 141 -5.74 -25.61 -23.67
CA ASP A 141 -6.89 -25.18 -22.87
C ASP A 141 -6.55 -24.95 -21.40
N PHE A 142 -5.39 -25.35 -20.91
CA PHE A 142 -4.94 -25.07 -19.54
C PHE A 142 -4.25 -23.71 -19.41
N TYR A 143 -4.05 -23.02 -20.53
CA TYR A 143 -3.31 -21.78 -20.59
C TYR A 143 -4.17 -20.65 -21.15
N GLU A 144 -3.84 -19.43 -20.76
CA GLU A 144 -4.35 -18.19 -21.35
C GLU A 144 -3.24 -17.14 -21.36
N ILE A 145 -3.32 -16.16 -22.26
CA ILE A 145 -2.34 -15.08 -22.31
C ILE A 145 -2.82 -13.94 -21.39
N LYS A 146 -2.00 -13.60 -20.38
CA LYS A 146 -2.20 -12.43 -19.50
C LYS A 146 -0.96 -11.56 -19.53
N ASN A 147 -1.13 -10.28 -19.85
CA ASN A 147 -0.05 -9.29 -19.94
C ASN A 147 1.12 -9.75 -20.82
N GLY A 148 0.83 -10.41 -21.95
CA GLY A 148 1.84 -10.89 -22.89
C GLY A 148 2.59 -12.17 -22.48
N ALA A 149 2.23 -12.82 -21.37
CA ALA A 149 2.82 -14.08 -20.92
C ALA A 149 1.77 -15.18 -20.77
N LEU A 150 2.18 -16.45 -20.93
CA LEU A 150 1.32 -17.61 -20.66
C LEU A 150 1.01 -17.70 -19.16
N TRP A 151 -0.26 -17.89 -18.85
CA TRP A 151 -0.81 -18.05 -17.50
C TRP A 151 -1.48 -19.41 -17.39
N CYS A 152 -1.10 -20.20 -16.39
CA CYS A 152 -1.68 -21.52 -16.16
C CYS A 152 -2.98 -21.40 -15.34
N LYS A 153 -4.10 -21.79 -15.92
CA LYS A 153 -5.43 -21.77 -15.28
C LYS A 153 -5.59 -22.81 -14.17
N LEU A 154 -4.80 -23.89 -14.18
CA LEU A 154 -4.80 -24.90 -13.12
C LEU A 154 -4.09 -24.41 -11.85
N CYS A 155 -3.06 -23.57 -12.01
CA CYS A 155 -2.18 -23.16 -10.92
C CYS A 155 -2.32 -21.70 -10.51
N TRP A 156 -2.98 -20.88 -11.33
CA TRP A 156 -3.15 -19.45 -11.11
C TRP A 156 -1.81 -18.72 -10.96
N LYS A 157 -0.86 -19.07 -11.84
CA LYS A 157 0.51 -18.52 -11.90
C LYS A 157 0.96 -18.40 -13.35
N HIS A 158 2.01 -17.60 -13.58
CA HIS A 158 2.70 -17.58 -14.87
C HIS A 158 3.27 -18.97 -15.21
N ALA A 159 3.05 -19.39 -16.45
CA ALA A 159 3.55 -20.65 -16.97
C ALA A 159 4.95 -20.46 -17.54
N ASP A 160 5.95 -20.77 -16.72
CA ASP A 160 7.32 -20.99 -17.16
C ASP A 160 7.65 -22.49 -17.16
N GLU A 161 8.81 -22.85 -17.70
CA GLU A 161 9.23 -24.24 -17.83
C GLU A 161 9.32 -24.95 -16.46
N SER A 162 9.86 -24.26 -15.45
CA SER A 162 9.99 -24.77 -14.09
C SER A 162 8.62 -25.05 -13.45
N HIS A 163 7.67 -24.14 -13.68
CA HIS A 163 6.29 -24.25 -13.22
C HIS A 163 5.59 -25.47 -13.80
N VAL A 164 5.63 -25.64 -15.13
CA VAL A 164 4.91 -26.72 -15.83
C VAL A 164 5.43 -28.10 -15.43
N TYR A 165 6.72 -28.21 -15.12
CA TYR A 165 7.31 -29.47 -14.63
C TYR A 165 7.24 -29.67 -13.11
N SER A 166 6.69 -28.71 -12.35
CA SER A 166 6.55 -28.86 -10.90
C SER A 166 5.55 -29.95 -10.54
N GLN A 167 5.82 -30.72 -9.46
CA GLN A 167 4.90 -31.77 -8.99
C GLN A 167 3.48 -31.26 -8.72
N GLY A 168 3.37 -30.01 -8.25
CA GLY A 168 2.08 -29.37 -8.01
C GLY A 168 1.29 -29.15 -9.30
N HIS A 169 1.95 -28.79 -10.40
CA HIS A 169 1.30 -28.69 -11.71
C HIS A 169 0.91 -30.06 -12.24
N VAL A 170 1.85 -31.02 -12.23
CA VAL A 170 1.62 -32.39 -12.74
C VAL A 170 0.39 -33.03 -12.09
N ARG A 171 0.27 -32.96 -10.75
CA ARG A 171 -0.89 -33.50 -10.02
C ARG A 171 -2.21 -32.84 -10.42
N ARG A 172 -2.21 -31.53 -10.72
CA ARG A 172 -3.43 -30.82 -11.16
C ARG A 172 -3.78 -31.09 -12.61
N ALA A 173 -2.78 -31.34 -13.45
CA ALA A 173 -2.95 -31.71 -14.85
C ALA A 173 -3.55 -33.12 -15.01
N GLU A 174 -3.42 -33.99 -14.00
CA GLU A 174 -4.10 -35.30 -13.96
C GLU A 174 -5.62 -35.19 -13.74
N SER A 175 -6.08 -34.14 -13.04
CA SER A 175 -7.51 -33.88 -12.75
C SER A 175 -7.91 -32.43 -13.02
N PRO A 176 -7.82 -31.94 -14.27
CA PRO A 176 -7.94 -30.51 -14.59
C PRO A 176 -9.34 -29.94 -14.30
N GLN A 177 -10.39 -30.75 -14.45
CA GLN A 177 -11.78 -30.35 -14.19
C GLN A 177 -12.02 -29.82 -12.77
N ASP A 178 -11.32 -30.38 -11.77
CA ASP A 178 -11.47 -30.00 -10.36
C ASP A 178 -10.95 -28.57 -10.12
N PHE A 179 -9.98 -28.12 -10.93
CA PHE A 179 -9.33 -26.82 -10.79
C PHE A 179 -9.89 -25.77 -11.75
N LEU A 180 -10.38 -26.18 -12.93
CA LEU A 180 -10.99 -25.27 -13.90
C LEU A 180 -12.38 -24.79 -13.49
N ALA A 181 -13.15 -25.60 -12.75
CA ALA A 181 -14.47 -25.22 -12.24
C ALA A 181 -14.40 -24.04 -11.26
N TYR A 182 -13.34 -23.94 -10.47
CA TYR A 182 -13.16 -22.89 -9.46
C TYR A 182 -12.90 -21.49 -10.05
N GLY A 183 -12.48 -21.42 -11.32
CA GLY A 183 -12.03 -20.18 -11.95
C GLY A 183 -13.05 -19.40 -12.74
N SER A 184 -14.17 -20.04 -13.10
CA SER A 184 -15.14 -19.49 -14.04
C SER A 184 -16.35 -18.84 -13.37
N GLY A 185 -16.49 -18.95 -12.05
CA GLY A 185 -17.69 -18.51 -11.33
C GLY A 185 -17.38 -17.71 -10.06
N SER A 186 -17.85 -16.44 -10.09
CA SER A 186 -18.01 -15.50 -8.98
C SER A 186 -16.79 -15.12 -8.14
N ALA A 187 -16.33 -13.89 -8.34
CA ALA A 187 -15.67 -13.09 -7.31
C ALA A 187 -16.66 -12.80 -6.16
N SER A 188 -17.08 -13.83 -5.42
CA SER A 188 -17.65 -13.67 -4.09
C SER A 188 -16.49 -13.56 -3.12
N GLU A 189 -16.39 -12.40 -2.48
CA GLU A 189 -15.45 -12.05 -1.40
C GLU A 189 -15.24 -13.20 -0.41
N HIS A 190 -14.20 -14.02 -0.62
CA HIS A 190 -13.76 -14.99 0.37
C HIS A 190 -12.56 -14.41 1.13
N HIS A 191 -12.87 -13.83 2.28
CA HIS A 191 -11.92 -13.65 3.36
C HIS A 191 -11.45 -15.04 3.85
N GLY A 192 -10.13 -15.23 3.89
CA GLY A 192 -9.46 -15.98 4.95
C GLY A 192 -9.44 -17.52 4.85
N HIS A 193 -8.22 -18.03 4.69
CA HIS A 193 -7.67 -19.24 5.30
C HIS A 193 -8.28 -20.62 4.95
N GLY A 194 -7.49 -21.39 4.20
CA GLY A 194 -7.58 -22.86 4.18
C GLY A 194 -7.19 -23.46 2.84
N GLY A 195 -5.88 -23.54 2.55
CA GLY A 195 -5.41 -24.42 1.48
C GLY A 195 -5.60 -25.90 1.89
N PRO A 196 -6.04 -26.79 0.99
CA PRO A 196 -6.16 -28.22 1.28
C PRO A 196 -4.77 -28.88 1.42
N PRO A 197 -4.69 -30.03 2.12
CA PRO A 197 -3.44 -30.69 2.50
C PRO A 197 -2.61 -31.23 1.32
#